data_AF-A0AAD3H9Z1-F1
#
_entry.id   AF-A0AAD3H9Z1-F1
#
_cell.length_a   1.000
_cell.length_b   1.000
_cell.length_c   1.000
_cell.angle_alpha   90.00
_cell.angle_beta   90.00
_cell.angle_gamma   90.00
#
_symmetry.space_group_name_H-M   'P 1'
#
loop_
_entity.id
_entity.type
_entity.pdbx_description
1 polymer ?
#
loop_
_entity_poly.entity_id
_entity_poly.type
_entity_poly.pdbx_seq_one_letter_code
_entity_poly.pdbx_strand_id
1 'polypeptide(L)'
;MKIKSISYAVLLAYLQTKQVASFSPTRGGMTSLRGGVLRQPRLAPNASIVAVASSILKLQQRKKNSMRLSVALEPNDQNEFQFSFPTEDLFPESKFDIFLLIPLILPFVAWETFDYAEMAFGHFYEFLAKDQSFHPVDGGKLQANLISPTLNGIVLPMCTFLFSTLVSTSISTLRNRLTSVKECLTKEAGDLQKLFLLLEYYPTEAKAKSQHLIYNYCERLIEESDDRYDHETFTGSIDVEINKLMMLLNDLELKHYVGEDIPHSITAQSFTAIDNLNENRLSRMTHLREPFPVLHYIILGSLPIAIVFSFLMQTNNDTLRFLDEIQLKILWTMLFGVLSLIAIVIYDLQGPFRGSYRVSNAIEQVQLIKRDLEKEMSMN
;
A
#
# COMPACT_ATOMS: atom_id res chain seq x y z
N MET A 1 14.56 -20.18 22.00
CA MET A 1 13.85 -21.43 21.67
C MET A 1 12.37 -21.44 22.12
N LYS A 2 11.63 -20.32 22.02
CA LYS A 2 10.22 -20.20 22.47
C LYS A 2 9.22 -19.79 21.36
N ILE A 3 9.69 -19.49 20.14
CA ILE A 3 8.83 -19.02 19.04
C ILE A 3 8.05 -20.17 18.37
N LYS A 4 8.49 -21.43 18.51
CA LYS A 4 7.74 -22.61 18.00
C LYS A 4 6.51 -22.96 18.85
N SER A 5 6.35 -22.41 20.05
CA SER A 5 5.24 -22.76 20.95
C SER A 5 3.92 -22.08 20.58
N ILE A 6 3.97 -20.92 19.92
CA ILE A 6 2.76 -20.11 19.63
C ILE A 6 2.05 -20.65 18.37
N SER A 7 2.80 -21.14 17.37
CA SER A 7 2.19 -21.79 16.20
C SER A 7 1.44 -23.08 16.54
N TYR A 8 1.87 -23.84 17.55
CA TYR A 8 1.18 -25.05 17.97
C TYR A 8 -0.14 -24.76 18.70
N ALA A 9 -0.20 -23.66 19.47
CA ALA A 9 -1.43 -23.24 20.15
C ALA A 9 -2.52 -22.79 19.15
N VAL A 10 -2.13 -22.10 18.09
CA VAL A 10 -3.06 -21.69 17.01
C VAL A 10 -3.53 -22.90 16.19
N LEU A 11 -2.66 -23.89 15.95
CA LEU A 11 -3.03 -25.12 15.24
C LEU A 11 -3.98 -26.01 16.08
N LEU A 12 -3.81 -26.05 17.41
CA LEU A 12 -4.67 -26.80 18.33
C LEU A 12 -6.06 -26.15 18.49
N ALA A 13 -6.14 -24.82 18.52
CA ALA A 13 -7.40 -24.09 18.53
C ALA A 13 -8.20 -24.27 17.21
N TYR A 14 -7.50 -24.40 16.09
CA TYR A 14 -8.12 -24.68 14.78
C TYR A 14 -8.69 -26.11 14.66
N LEU A 15 -8.12 -27.09 15.37
CA LEU A 15 -8.60 -28.48 15.32
C LEU A 15 -9.78 -28.74 16.26
N GLN A 16 -9.92 -27.98 17.36
CA GLN A 16 -11.06 -28.12 18.28
C GLN A 16 -12.37 -27.53 17.73
N THR A 17 -12.31 -26.52 16.87
CA THR A 17 -13.52 -25.92 16.27
C THR A 17 -14.17 -26.80 15.20
N LYS A 18 -13.48 -27.84 14.71
CA LYS A 18 -14.01 -28.76 13.70
C LYS A 18 -14.85 -29.92 14.27
N GLN A 19 -14.90 -30.10 15.59
CA GLN A 19 -15.66 -31.19 16.24
C GLN A 19 -17.01 -30.80 16.85
N VAL A 20 -17.39 -29.52 16.82
CA VAL A 20 -18.68 -29.07 17.36
C VAL A 20 -19.52 -28.40 16.26
N ALA A 21 -19.92 -29.20 15.27
CA ALA A 21 -20.89 -28.78 14.26
C ALA A 21 -21.83 -29.93 13.91
N SER A 22 -22.62 -30.36 14.89
CA SER A 22 -23.83 -31.14 14.64
C SER A 22 -24.83 -30.96 15.78
N PHE A 23 -25.58 -29.86 15.80
CA PHE A 23 -26.87 -29.81 16.50
C PHE A 23 -27.75 -28.68 15.91
N SER A 24 -28.84 -29.09 15.26
CA SER A 24 -30.06 -28.30 15.03
C SER A 24 -31.01 -28.60 16.20
N PRO A 25 -31.82 -27.64 16.69
CA PRO A 25 -33.23 -27.67 16.29
C PRO A 25 -34.02 -26.32 16.27
N THR A 26 -34.93 -26.24 15.30
CA THR A 26 -36.33 -25.72 15.29
C THR A 26 -36.82 -24.51 16.14
N ARG A 27 -37.33 -23.50 15.41
CA ARG A 27 -38.75 -23.03 15.26
C ARG A 27 -39.63 -22.71 16.49
N GLY A 28 -40.17 -21.48 16.50
CA GLY A 28 -41.37 -21.00 17.22
C GLY A 28 -41.08 -19.63 17.86
N GLY A 29 -41.91 -18.58 17.86
CA GLY A 29 -43.30 -18.33 17.52
C GLY A 29 -43.62 -16.91 18.02
N MET A 30 -44.63 -16.27 17.43
CA MET A 30 -45.11 -14.90 17.63
C MET A 30 -45.24 -14.40 19.09
N THR A 31 -45.14 -13.09 19.31
CA THR A 31 -46.27 -12.25 19.79
C THR A 31 -45.96 -10.73 19.75
N SER A 32 -47.02 -9.97 19.53
CA SER A 32 -47.14 -8.51 19.40
C SER A 32 -47.07 -7.78 20.75
N LEU A 33 -46.77 -6.46 20.74
CA LEU A 33 -47.45 -5.36 21.48
C LEU A 33 -46.62 -4.06 21.25
N ARG A 34 -47.08 -3.07 20.46
CA ARG A 34 -48.03 -1.96 20.72
C ARG A 34 -47.55 -0.90 21.72
N GLY A 35 -47.25 0.30 21.20
CA GLY A 35 -47.58 1.58 21.84
C GLY A 35 -46.41 2.52 22.16
N GLY A 36 -46.45 3.77 21.65
CA GLY A 36 -45.66 4.88 22.19
C GLY A 36 -45.22 5.94 21.19
N VAL A 37 -46.16 6.74 20.68
CA VAL A 37 -45.89 7.97 19.92
C VAL A 37 -45.40 9.06 20.88
N LEU A 38 -44.17 9.56 20.69
CA LEU A 38 -43.73 10.84 21.27
C LEU A 38 -43.21 11.78 20.19
N ARG A 39 -43.83 12.96 20.16
CA ARG A 39 -43.58 14.09 19.25
C ARG A 39 -42.16 14.63 19.42
N GLN A 40 -41.46 14.80 18.29
CA GLN A 40 -40.27 15.63 18.17
C GLN A 40 -40.61 17.13 18.27
N PRO A 41 -39.76 17.96 18.87
CA PRO A 41 -39.77 19.40 18.64
C PRO A 41 -39.06 19.71 17.32
N ARG A 42 -39.75 20.41 16.41
CA ARG A 42 -39.18 21.00 15.19
C ARG A 42 -38.22 22.13 15.56
N LEU A 43 -36.91 21.91 15.40
CA LEU A 43 -35.95 23.01 15.26
C LEU A 43 -36.01 23.54 13.82
N ALA A 44 -36.21 24.85 13.67
CA ALA A 44 -36.12 25.54 12.39
C ALA A 44 -34.69 25.43 11.83
N PRO A 45 -34.51 25.15 10.53
CA PRO A 45 -33.18 25.08 9.94
C PRO A 45 -32.56 26.47 9.87
N ASN A 46 -31.39 26.63 10.48
CA ASN A 46 -30.57 27.83 10.38
C ASN A 46 -30.28 28.13 8.90
N ALA A 47 -30.80 29.26 8.41
CA ALA A 47 -30.68 29.72 7.04
C ALA A 47 -29.22 29.83 6.53
N SER A 48 -28.25 29.86 7.44
CA SER A 48 -26.81 29.89 7.12
C SER A 48 -26.28 28.56 6.57
N ILE A 49 -26.80 27.40 7.02
CA ILE A 49 -26.31 26.09 6.59
C ILE A 49 -26.79 25.76 5.16
N VAL A 50 -28.02 26.17 4.84
CA VAL A 50 -28.59 26.01 3.48
C VAL A 50 -27.87 26.91 2.47
N ALA A 51 -27.47 28.12 2.87
CA ALA A 51 -26.70 29.02 2.02
C ALA A 51 -25.29 28.47 1.70
N VAL A 52 -24.61 27.90 2.69
CA VAL A 52 -23.29 27.27 2.52
C VAL A 52 -23.38 26.01 1.66
N ALA A 53 -24.37 25.15 1.91
CA ALA A 53 -24.60 23.95 1.08
C ALA A 53 -24.89 24.30 -0.39
N SER A 54 -25.68 25.33 -0.66
CA SER A 54 -25.97 25.78 -2.03
C SER A 54 -24.75 26.35 -2.75
N SER A 55 -23.84 26.99 -2.02
CA SER A 55 -22.60 27.57 -2.56
C SER A 55 -21.58 26.49 -2.90
N ILE A 56 -21.46 25.45 -2.07
CA ILE A 56 -20.62 24.28 -2.33
C ILE A 56 -21.13 23.50 -3.55
N LEU A 57 -22.46 23.35 -3.70
CA LEU A 57 -23.07 22.68 -4.84
C LEU A 57 -22.84 23.44 -6.16
N LYS A 58 -22.92 24.78 -6.13
CA LYS A 58 -22.57 25.63 -7.29
C LYS A 58 -21.10 25.54 -7.68
N LEU A 59 -20.19 25.42 -6.71
CA LEU A 59 -18.76 25.22 -6.97
C LEU A 59 -18.46 23.84 -7.56
N GLN A 60 -19.15 22.78 -7.10
CA GLN A 60 -19.01 21.45 -7.70
C GLN A 60 -19.58 21.38 -9.12
N GLN A 61 -20.69 22.05 -9.41
CA GLN A 61 -21.22 22.15 -10.77
C GLN A 61 -20.28 22.92 -11.72
N ARG A 62 -19.64 24.00 -11.25
CA ARG A 62 -18.63 24.72 -12.06
C ARG A 62 -17.40 23.87 -12.36
N LYS A 63 -16.92 23.07 -11.40
CA LYS A 63 -15.80 22.13 -11.62
C LYS A 63 -16.16 21.01 -12.61
N LYS A 64 -17.38 20.48 -12.53
CA LYS A 64 -17.90 19.46 -13.46
C LYS A 64 -18.05 19.99 -14.89
N ASN A 65 -18.46 21.25 -15.04
CA ASN A 65 -18.59 21.88 -16.35
C ASN A 65 -17.24 22.31 -16.94
N SER A 66 -16.26 22.68 -16.11
CA SER A 66 -14.88 22.93 -16.55
C SER A 66 -14.20 21.66 -17.07
N MET A 67 -14.42 20.50 -16.42
CA MET A 67 -13.91 19.21 -16.92
C MET A 67 -14.59 18.75 -18.22
N ARG A 68 -15.83 19.17 -18.47
CA ARG A 68 -16.52 18.88 -19.75
C ARG A 68 -16.06 19.79 -20.88
N LEU A 69 -15.61 21.01 -20.58
CA LEU A 69 -15.08 21.93 -21.60
C LEU A 69 -13.67 21.55 -22.08
N SER A 70 -12.88 20.82 -21.26
CA SER A 70 -11.57 20.30 -21.65
C SER A 70 -11.63 19.00 -22.48
N VAL A 71 -12.83 18.48 -22.77
CA VAL A 71 -13.04 17.21 -23.51
C VAL A 71 -13.61 17.45 -24.92
N ALA A 72 -13.70 18.70 -25.37
CA ALA A 72 -14.20 19.07 -26.70
C ALA A 72 -13.13 19.68 -27.62
N LEU A 73 -11.89 19.17 -27.54
CA LEU A 73 -10.86 19.37 -28.57
C LEU A 73 -10.70 18.04 -29.31
N GLU A 74 -11.09 18.04 -30.59
CA GLU A 74 -10.93 16.92 -31.51
C GLU A 74 -9.47 16.43 -31.56
N PRO A 75 -9.19 15.13 -31.41
CA PRO A 75 -7.94 14.56 -31.84
C PRO A 75 -8.02 14.27 -33.34
N ASN A 76 -7.31 15.09 -34.11
CA ASN A 76 -6.96 14.81 -35.49
C ASN A 76 -6.03 13.59 -35.55
N ASP A 77 -6.22 12.77 -36.59
CA ASP A 77 -5.57 11.50 -36.89
C ASP A 77 -4.12 11.35 -36.37
N GLN A 78 -3.96 10.56 -35.31
CA GLN A 78 -2.72 9.85 -35.04
C GLN A 78 -3.07 8.37 -34.92
N ASN A 79 -2.47 7.57 -35.79
CA ASN A 79 -2.55 6.13 -35.82
C ASN A 79 -2.27 5.55 -34.42
N GLU A 80 -3.33 5.23 -33.67
CA GLU A 80 -3.25 4.32 -32.55
C GLU A 80 -2.83 2.96 -33.13
N PHE A 81 -1.53 2.67 -33.02
CA PHE A 81 -1.05 1.28 -33.01
C PHE A 81 -1.73 0.57 -31.84
N GLN A 82 -2.92 0.03 -32.09
CA GLN A 82 -3.58 -0.90 -31.18
C GLN A 82 -2.75 -2.19 -31.17
N PHE A 83 -1.78 -2.24 -30.28
CA PHE A 83 -1.15 -3.49 -29.88
C PHE A 83 -2.22 -4.34 -29.19
N SER A 84 -2.79 -5.29 -29.94
CA SER A 84 -3.60 -6.35 -29.35
C SER A 84 -2.68 -7.22 -28.51
N PHE A 85 -2.66 -6.99 -27.20
CA PHE A 85 -1.95 -7.86 -26.28
C PHE A 85 -2.57 -9.27 -26.31
N PRO A 86 -1.78 -10.34 -26.50
CA PRO A 86 -2.27 -11.69 -26.27
C PRO A 86 -2.63 -11.83 -24.78
N THR A 87 -3.92 -11.97 -24.49
CA THR A 87 -4.50 -12.12 -23.13
C THR A 87 -4.37 -13.52 -22.53
N GLU A 88 -3.67 -14.44 -23.19
CA GLU A 88 -3.58 -15.83 -22.75
C GLU A 88 -2.27 -16.05 -21.97
N ASP A 89 -2.44 -16.38 -20.68
CA ASP A 89 -1.49 -17.07 -19.79
C ASP A 89 -0.30 -16.33 -19.19
N LEU A 90 -0.30 -14.98 -19.14
CA LEU A 90 0.78 -14.20 -18.50
C LEU A 90 0.55 -13.78 -17.05
N PHE A 91 -0.39 -14.40 -16.32
CA PHE A 91 -0.51 -14.13 -14.89
C PHE A 91 0.50 -15.00 -14.13
N PRO A 92 1.64 -14.46 -13.63
CA PRO A 92 2.39 -15.18 -12.63
C PRO A 92 1.43 -15.46 -11.49
N GLU A 93 1.30 -16.74 -11.12
CA GLU A 93 0.41 -17.22 -10.06
C GLU A 93 0.44 -16.23 -8.90
N SER A 94 -0.65 -15.47 -8.78
CA SER A 94 -0.86 -14.55 -7.66
C SER A 94 -0.90 -15.41 -6.42
N LYS A 95 0.24 -15.53 -5.74
CA LYS A 95 0.31 -16.21 -4.44
C LYS A 95 -0.62 -15.44 -3.53
N PHE A 96 -1.76 -16.05 -3.23
CA PHE A 96 -2.75 -15.48 -2.33
C PHE A 96 -2.05 -15.15 -1.02
N ASP A 97 -1.87 -13.85 -0.76
CA ASP A 97 -1.15 -13.41 0.42
C ASP A 97 -2.07 -13.54 1.63
N ILE A 98 -1.75 -14.47 2.53
CA ILE A 98 -2.57 -14.76 3.72
C ILE A 98 -2.74 -13.51 4.60
N PHE A 99 -1.83 -12.54 4.50
CA PHE A 99 -1.92 -11.27 5.22
C PHE A 99 -3.15 -10.45 4.80
N LEU A 100 -3.65 -10.60 3.57
CA LEU A 100 -4.87 -9.91 3.09
C LEU A 100 -6.14 -10.35 3.82
N LEU A 101 -6.13 -11.51 4.49
CA LEU A 101 -7.25 -11.98 5.30
C LEU A 101 -7.26 -11.39 6.72
N ILE A 102 -6.19 -10.72 7.16
CA ILE A 102 -6.09 -10.19 8.52
C ILE A 102 -7.27 -9.26 8.87
N PRO A 103 -7.67 -8.28 8.04
CA PRO A 103 -8.77 -7.39 8.39
C PRO A 103 -10.12 -8.09 8.50
N LEU A 104 -10.28 -9.26 7.87
CA LEU A 104 -11.47 -10.08 8.00
C LEU A 104 -11.46 -10.89 9.30
N ILE A 105 -10.31 -11.49 9.64
CA ILE A 105 -10.19 -12.41 10.79
C ILE A 105 -10.02 -11.65 12.12
N LEU A 106 -9.24 -10.56 12.12
CA LEU A 106 -8.85 -9.86 13.35
C LEU A 106 -10.05 -9.32 14.14
N PRO A 107 -11.13 -8.77 13.56
CA PRO A 107 -12.30 -8.36 14.31
C PRO A 107 -12.97 -9.50 15.08
N PHE A 108 -13.06 -10.71 14.50
CA PHE A 108 -13.63 -11.87 15.19
C PHE A 108 -12.72 -12.34 16.33
N VAL A 109 -11.41 -12.34 16.12
CA VAL A 109 -10.45 -12.64 17.19
C VAL A 109 -10.54 -11.58 18.30
N ALA A 110 -10.66 -10.30 17.93
CA ALA A 110 -10.83 -9.20 18.87
C ALA A 110 -12.10 -9.38 19.72
N TRP A 111 -13.19 -9.85 19.13
CA TRP A 111 -14.46 -10.10 19.82
C TRP A 111 -14.27 -11.08 20.99
N GLU A 112 -13.69 -12.24 20.68
CA GLU A 112 -13.48 -13.33 21.64
C GLU A 112 -12.38 -12.99 22.66
N THR A 113 -11.43 -12.14 22.29
CA THR A 113 -10.30 -11.77 23.16
C THR A 113 -10.58 -10.58 24.08
N PHE A 114 -11.71 -9.90 23.94
CA PHE A 114 -12.03 -8.70 24.72
C PHE A 114 -11.99 -8.97 26.23
N ASP A 115 -12.68 -10.02 26.71
CA ASP A 115 -12.77 -10.33 28.14
C ASP A 115 -11.40 -10.65 28.74
N TYR A 116 -10.55 -11.35 27.97
CA TYR A 116 -9.18 -11.62 28.36
C TYR A 116 -8.32 -10.36 28.39
N ALA A 117 -8.53 -9.45 27.44
CA ALA A 117 -7.82 -8.17 27.40
C ALA A 117 -8.19 -7.27 28.58
N GLU A 118 -9.49 -7.20 28.94
CA GLU A 118 -9.95 -6.48 30.13
C GLU A 118 -9.34 -7.07 31.41
N MET A 119 -9.40 -8.40 31.58
CA MET A 119 -8.82 -9.08 32.74
C MET A 119 -7.30 -8.87 32.85
N ALA A 120 -6.57 -9.03 31.73
CA ALA A 120 -5.13 -8.84 31.69
C ALA A 120 -4.75 -7.38 32.01
N PHE A 121 -5.53 -6.42 31.49
CA PHE A 121 -5.34 -5.00 31.81
C PHE A 121 -5.60 -4.70 33.29
N GLY A 122 -6.63 -5.30 33.88
CA GLY A 122 -6.92 -5.21 35.32
C GLY A 122 -5.72 -5.66 36.17
N HIS A 123 -5.17 -6.84 35.88
CA HIS A 123 -3.97 -7.34 36.58
C HIS A 123 -2.73 -6.46 36.36
N PHE A 124 -2.55 -5.95 35.15
CA PHE A 124 -1.47 -5.01 34.86
C PHE A 124 -1.61 -3.71 35.66
N TYR A 125 -2.84 -3.18 35.76
CA TYR A 125 -3.14 -1.99 36.56
C TYR A 125 -2.91 -2.23 38.05
N GLU A 126 -3.39 -3.35 38.60
CA GLU A 126 -3.13 -3.76 39.99
C GLU A 126 -1.63 -3.90 40.29
N PHE A 127 -0.88 -4.48 39.35
CA PHE A 127 0.57 -4.60 39.46
C PHE A 127 1.25 -3.23 39.52
N LEU A 128 0.87 -2.29 38.66
CA LEU A 128 1.38 -0.91 38.69
C LEU A 128 0.96 -0.15 39.96
N ALA A 129 -0.23 -0.45 40.48
CA ALA A 129 -0.77 0.18 41.68
C ALA A 129 -0.17 -0.39 42.98
N LYS A 130 0.56 -1.52 42.92
CA LYS A 130 1.10 -2.23 44.09
C LYS A 130 2.01 -1.37 44.98
N ASP A 131 2.71 -0.40 44.39
CA ASP A 131 3.62 0.50 45.11
C ASP A 131 2.99 1.86 45.46
N GLN A 132 1.70 2.08 45.18
CA GLN A 132 1.01 3.33 45.51
C GLN A 132 0.56 3.32 46.98
N SER A 133 1.02 4.31 47.75
CA SER A 133 0.63 4.52 49.16
C SER A 133 -0.81 5.02 49.35
N PHE A 134 -1.56 5.24 48.26
CA PHE A 134 -2.90 5.80 48.29
C PHE A 134 -3.93 4.71 48.04
N HIS A 135 -4.66 4.33 49.09
CA HIS A 135 -5.84 3.49 48.94
C HIS A 135 -7.03 4.35 48.50
N PRO A 136 -7.74 4.00 47.42
CA PRO A 136 -8.90 4.74 46.96
C PRO A 136 -10.04 4.62 47.98
N VAL A 137 -10.39 5.73 48.62
CA VAL A 137 -11.40 5.76 49.71
C VAL A 137 -12.83 5.61 49.18
N ASP A 138 -13.06 5.90 47.89
CA ASP A 138 -14.39 5.90 47.25
C ASP A 138 -14.57 4.82 46.17
N GLY A 139 -13.83 3.70 46.28
CA GLY A 139 -13.85 2.67 45.23
C GLY A 139 -13.34 3.18 43.87
N GLY A 140 -12.44 4.17 43.88
CA GLY A 140 -11.83 4.73 42.67
C GLY A 140 -12.66 5.78 41.94
N LYS A 141 -13.90 6.08 42.37
CA LYS A 141 -14.79 7.04 41.68
C LYS A 141 -14.21 8.46 41.54
N LEU A 142 -13.56 8.97 42.59
CA LEU A 142 -12.93 10.28 42.55
C LEU A 142 -11.77 10.32 41.53
N GLN A 143 -10.95 9.27 41.50
CA GLN A 143 -9.82 9.15 40.58
C GLN A 143 -10.31 9.03 39.12
N ALA A 144 -11.34 8.21 38.88
CA ALA A 144 -11.96 8.08 37.56
C ALA A 144 -12.54 9.42 37.07
N ASN A 145 -13.22 10.18 37.95
CA ASN A 145 -13.80 11.48 37.61
C ASN A 145 -12.74 12.57 37.33
N LEU A 146 -11.56 12.47 37.95
CA LEU A 146 -10.45 13.40 37.69
C LEU A 146 -9.68 13.05 36.42
N ILE A 147 -9.46 11.77 36.14
CA ILE A 147 -8.62 11.32 35.01
C ILE A 147 -9.42 11.28 33.70
N SER A 148 -10.70 10.87 33.73
CA SER A 148 -11.50 10.68 32.51
C SER A 148 -11.62 11.94 31.65
N PRO A 149 -11.85 13.15 32.19
CA PRO A 149 -11.92 14.37 31.38
C PRO A 149 -10.59 14.70 30.68
N THR A 150 -9.46 14.49 31.35
CA THR A 150 -8.13 14.71 30.76
C THR A 150 -7.83 13.67 29.69
N LEU A 151 -8.13 12.40 29.95
CA LEU A 151 -7.85 11.31 29.03
C LEU A 151 -8.74 11.39 27.78
N ASN A 152 -10.05 11.61 27.96
CA ASN A 152 -11.02 11.66 26.86
C ASN A 152 -10.99 13.01 26.13
N GLY A 153 -10.70 14.10 26.84
CA GLY A 153 -10.74 15.45 26.29
C GLY A 153 -9.43 15.89 25.62
N ILE A 154 -8.29 15.41 26.11
CA ILE A 154 -6.97 15.89 25.65
C ILE A 154 -6.15 14.75 25.06
N VAL A 155 -5.88 13.69 25.83
CA VAL A 155 -4.93 12.65 25.44
C VAL A 155 -5.40 11.85 24.22
N LEU A 156 -6.60 11.27 24.29
CA LEU A 156 -7.12 10.42 23.22
C LEU A 156 -7.31 11.18 21.89
N PRO A 157 -7.88 12.40 21.86
CA PRO A 157 -7.95 13.20 20.64
C PRO A 157 -6.57 13.54 20.06
N MET A 158 -5.58 13.88 20.89
CA MET A 158 -4.22 14.16 20.42
C MET A 158 -3.56 12.93 19.82
N CYS A 159 -3.62 11.77 20.49
CA CYS A 159 -3.10 10.52 19.95
C CYS A 159 -3.77 10.14 18.62
N THR A 160 -5.09 10.30 18.55
CA THR A 160 -5.87 10.00 17.33
C THR A 160 -5.52 10.94 16.18
N PHE A 161 -5.38 12.24 16.45
CA PHE A 161 -5.01 13.22 15.45
C PHE A 161 -3.59 13.00 14.93
N LEU A 162 -2.63 12.74 15.83
CA LEU A 162 -1.25 12.41 15.45
C LEU A 162 -1.20 11.12 14.64
N PHE A 163 -1.89 10.08 15.09
CA PHE A 163 -1.97 8.81 14.36
C PHE A 163 -2.57 9.00 12.97
N SER A 164 -3.72 9.68 12.86
CA SER A 164 -4.39 9.94 11.59
C SER A 164 -3.49 10.75 10.64
N THR A 165 -2.79 11.76 11.15
CA THR A 165 -1.89 12.59 10.34
C THR A 165 -0.72 11.76 9.84
N LEU A 166 -0.09 10.98 10.72
CA LEU A 166 1.07 10.16 10.38
C LEU A 166 0.72 9.04 9.41
N VAL A 167 -0.44 8.39 9.58
CA VAL A 167 -0.96 7.40 8.64
C VAL A 167 -1.22 8.03 7.28
N SER A 168 -1.88 9.19 7.25
CA SER A 168 -2.20 9.90 6.00
C SER A 168 -0.95 10.29 5.22
N THR A 169 0.05 10.87 5.90
CA THR A 169 1.33 11.21 5.26
C THR A 169 2.08 9.96 4.80
N SER A 170 2.07 8.88 5.60
CA SER A 170 2.70 7.61 5.23
C SER A 170 2.10 7.03 3.94
N ILE A 171 0.77 6.91 3.89
CA ILE A 171 0.05 6.39 2.71
C ILE A 171 0.32 7.27 1.49
N SER A 172 0.28 8.60 1.66
CA SER A 172 0.53 9.55 0.56
C SER A 172 1.94 9.39 0.00
N THR A 173 2.97 9.35 0.84
CA THR A 173 4.36 9.20 0.41
C THR A 173 4.60 7.84 -0.25
N LEU A 174 4.09 6.74 0.32
CA LEU A 174 4.24 5.40 -0.27
C LEU A 174 3.55 5.32 -1.64
N ARG A 175 2.37 5.92 -1.78
CA ARG A 175 1.65 5.98 -3.06
C ARG A 175 2.37 6.83 -4.10
N ASN A 176 2.94 7.96 -3.69
CA ASN A 176 3.72 8.80 -4.58
C ASN A 176 4.96 8.04 -5.07
N ARG A 177 5.68 7.38 -4.16
CA ARG A 177 6.82 6.51 -4.49
C ARG A 177 6.45 5.42 -5.48
N LEU A 178 5.33 4.72 -5.26
CA LEU A 178 4.80 3.71 -6.19
C LEU A 178 4.55 4.30 -7.58
N THR A 179 3.94 5.49 -7.63
CA THR A 179 3.63 6.18 -8.89
C THR A 179 4.91 6.58 -9.62
N SER A 180 5.90 7.11 -8.91
CA SER A 180 7.21 7.46 -9.45
C SER A 180 7.95 6.25 -9.99
N VAL A 181 8.00 5.13 -9.24
CA VAL A 181 8.60 3.88 -9.72
C VAL A 181 7.92 3.38 -10.99
N LYS A 182 6.58 3.42 -11.04
CA LYS A 182 5.82 3.06 -12.24
C LYS A 182 6.16 3.97 -13.43
N GLU A 183 6.25 5.27 -13.19
CA GLU A 183 6.59 6.23 -14.23
C GLU A 183 8.01 5.98 -14.78
N CYS A 184 9.01 5.80 -13.91
CA CYS A 184 10.36 5.47 -14.32
C CYS A 184 10.41 4.17 -15.14
N LEU A 185 9.76 3.09 -14.67
CA LEU A 185 9.71 1.83 -15.43
C LEU A 185 9.05 1.97 -16.80
N THR A 186 7.99 2.77 -16.89
CA THR A 186 7.31 3.00 -18.17
C THR A 186 8.21 3.77 -19.13
N LYS A 187 8.95 4.77 -18.63
CA LYS A 187 9.94 5.51 -19.43
C LYS A 187 11.11 4.62 -19.85
N GLU A 188 11.65 3.81 -18.95
CA GLU A 188 12.70 2.83 -19.26
C GLU A 188 12.22 1.84 -20.35
N ALA A 189 11.00 1.30 -20.25
CA ALA A 189 10.44 0.43 -21.27
C ALA A 189 10.31 1.14 -22.64
N GLY A 190 9.88 2.40 -22.64
CA GLY A 190 9.80 3.22 -23.86
C GLY A 190 11.17 3.49 -24.49
N ASP A 191 12.18 3.83 -23.67
CA ASP A 191 13.56 4.06 -24.14
C ASP A 191 14.19 2.75 -24.64
N LEU A 192 13.93 1.60 -24.00
CA LEU A 192 14.36 0.29 -24.47
C LEU A 192 13.73 -0.08 -25.81
N GLN A 193 12.43 0.17 -25.97
CA GLN A 193 11.74 -0.06 -27.24
C GLN A 193 12.30 0.84 -28.34
N LYS A 194 12.56 2.11 -28.03
CA LYS A 194 13.21 3.04 -28.97
C LYS A 194 14.60 2.56 -29.36
N LEU A 195 15.42 2.12 -28.39
CA LEU A 195 16.74 1.56 -28.66
C LEU A 195 16.65 0.34 -29.56
N PHE A 196 15.73 -0.58 -29.27
CA PHE A 196 15.49 -1.77 -30.08
C PHE A 196 15.20 -1.43 -31.55
N LEU A 197 14.32 -0.46 -31.82
CA LEU A 197 14.03 0.00 -33.18
C LEU A 197 15.25 0.63 -33.87
N LEU A 198 16.08 1.37 -33.13
CA LEU A 198 17.30 1.97 -33.68
C LEU A 198 18.36 0.93 -34.07
N LEU A 199 18.35 -0.27 -33.47
CA LEU A 199 19.28 -1.35 -33.80
C LEU A 199 19.14 -1.85 -35.24
N GLU A 200 18.01 -1.63 -35.90
CA GLU A 200 17.84 -2.01 -37.31
C GLU A 200 18.83 -1.31 -38.24
N TYR A 201 19.31 -0.12 -37.85
CA TYR A 201 20.25 0.67 -38.62
C TYR A 201 21.72 0.39 -38.28
N TYR A 202 21.99 -0.51 -37.33
CA TYR A 202 23.35 -0.83 -36.89
C TYR A 202 23.98 -1.91 -37.79
N PRO A 203 25.30 -1.88 -38.01
CA PRO A 203 26.00 -2.94 -38.72
C PRO A 203 25.87 -4.27 -37.97
N THR A 204 25.85 -5.39 -38.70
CA THR A 204 25.43 -6.71 -38.18
C THR A 204 26.16 -7.13 -36.90
N GLU A 205 27.47 -6.91 -36.81
CA GLU A 205 28.26 -7.26 -35.62
C GLU A 205 27.89 -6.41 -34.41
N ALA A 206 27.69 -5.10 -34.61
CA ALA A 206 27.32 -4.17 -33.56
C ALA A 206 25.87 -4.36 -33.12
N LYS A 207 24.97 -4.66 -34.08
CA LYS A 207 23.57 -5.01 -33.83
C LYS A 207 23.48 -6.20 -32.87
N ALA A 208 24.17 -7.31 -33.18
CA ALA A 208 24.15 -8.51 -32.34
C ALA A 208 24.67 -8.25 -30.91
N LYS A 209 25.77 -7.50 -30.78
CA LYS A 209 26.32 -7.13 -29.46
C LYS A 209 25.37 -6.24 -28.68
N SER A 210 24.78 -5.22 -29.31
CA SER A 210 23.82 -4.32 -28.68
C SER A 210 22.53 -5.03 -28.28
N GLN A 211 22.00 -5.93 -29.12
CA GLN A 211 20.85 -6.78 -28.78
C GLN A 211 21.11 -7.60 -27.52
N HIS A 212 22.29 -8.21 -27.41
CA HIS A 212 22.65 -8.99 -26.23
C HIS A 212 22.79 -8.11 -24.96
N LEU A 213 23.34 -6.91 -25.08
CA LEU A 213 23.43 -5.95 -23.97
C LEU A 213 22.05 -5.48 -23.50
N ILE A 214 21.15 -5.17 -24.43
CA ILE A 214 19.78 -4.76 -24.12
C ILE A 214 19.00 -5.93 -23.52
N TYR A 215 19.18 -7.15 -24.02
CA TYR A 215 18.58 -8.35 -23.42
C TYR A 215 19.02 -8.53 -21.95
N ASN A 216 20.33 -8.48 -21.69
CA ASN A 216 20.88 -8.61 -20.34
C ASN A 216 20.39 -7.47 -19.42
N TYR A 217 20.22 -6.27 -19.97
CA TYR A 217 19.62 -5.17 -19.23
C TYR A 217 18.15 -5.45 -18.88
N CYS A 218 17.35 -5.95 -19.84
CA CYS A 218 15.96 -6.34 -19.58
C CYS A 218 15.85 -7.45 -18.53
N GLU A 219 16.74 -8.45 -18.54
CA GLU A 219 16.78 -9.48 -17.50
C GLU A 219 17.03 -8.86 -16.12
N ARG A 220 18.07 -8.02 -16.01
CA ARG A 220 18.36 -7.34 -14.77
C ARG A 220 17.22 -6.43 -14.32
N LEU A 221 16.58 -5.72 -15.24
CA LEU A 221 15.43 -4.87 -14.95
C LEU A 221 14.26 -5.68 -14.36
N ILE A 222 14.02 -6.89 -14.89
CA ILE A 222 13.01 -7.80 -14.37
C ILE A 222 13.40 -8.33 -12.99
N GLU A 223 14.66 -8.73 -12.79
CA GLU A 223 15.17 -9.20 -11.49
C GLU A 223 15.11 -8.10 -10.43
N GLU A 224 15.51 -6.87 -10.76
CA GLU A 224 15.40 -5.68 -9.91
C GLU A 224 13.94 -5.31 -9.63
N SER A 225 12.98 -5.82 -10.41
CA SER A 225 11.55 -5.59 -10.21
C SER A 225 10.86 -6.73 -9.45
N ASP A 226 11.63 -7.67 -8.87
CA ASP A 226 11.12 -8.68 -7.94
C ASP A 226 11.12 -8.13 -6.50
N ASP A 227 10.08 -8.46 -5.72
CA ASP A 227 9.92 -8.07 -4.31
C ASP A 227 11.03 -8.67 -3.42
N ARG A 228 11.69 -9.73 -3.89
CA ARG A 228 12.79 -10.40 -3.17
C ARG A 228 14.15 -9.75 -3.39
N TYR A 229 14.24 -8.79 -4.29
CA TYR A 229 15.49 -8.16 -4.64
C TYR A 229 15.96 -7.25 -3.49
N ASP A 230 17.18 -7.49 -3.01
CA ASP A 230 17.78 -6.67 -1.95
C ASP A 230 18.40 -5.41 -2.54
N HIS A 231 17.66 -4.31 -2.46
CA HIS A 231 18.08 -3.00 -2.95
C HIS A 231 19.15 -2.32 -2.07
N GLU A 232 19.33 -2.76 -0.81
CA GLU A 232 20.26 -2.16 0.16
C GLU A 232 21.69 -2.69 0.02
N THR A 233 21.84 -4.00 -0.24
CA THR A 233 23.16 -4.66 -0.27
C THR A 233 23.87 -4.56 -1.63
N PHE A 234 23.14 -4.22 -2.70
CA PHE A 234 23.71 -4.21 -4.06
C PHE A 234 24.62 -2.99 -4.33
N THR A 235 25.93 -3.23 -4.30
CA THR A 235 27.00 -2.21 -4.45
C THR A 235 27.88 -2.40 -5.68
N GLY A 236 27.66 -3.40 -6.52
CA GLY A 236 28.57 -3.72 -7.63
C GLY A 236 27.84 -3.87 -8.95
N SER A 237 28.23 -3.07 -9.95
CA SER A 237 27.80 -3.20 -11.35
C SER A 237 26.37 -2.73 -11.65
N ILE A 238 25.97 -1.56 -11.15
CA ILE A 238 24.69 -0.96 -11.57
C ILE A 238 24.74 -0.69 -13.08
N ASP A 239 25.83 -0.15 -13.63
CA ASP A 239 25.81 0.41 -15.00
C ASP A 239 26.59 -0.39 -16.06
N VAL A 240 26.90 -1.67 -15.83
CA VAL A 240 27.82 -2.39 -16.73
C VAL A 240 27.27 -2.55 -18.15
N GLU A 241 25.98 -2.84 -18.33
CA GLU A 241 25.36 -3.00 -19.64
C GLU A 241 25.23 -1.66 -20.36
N ILE A 242 24.75 -0.63 -19.63
CA ILE A 242 24.60 0.74 -20.15
C ILE A 242 25.97 1.29 -20.56
N ASN A 243 26.99 1.15 -19.72
CA ASN A 243 28.35 1.62 -20.02
C ASN A 243 28.96 0.85 -21.21
N LYS A 244 28.74 -0.47 -21.29
CA LYS A 244 29.20 -1.26 -22.45
C LYS A 244 28.49 -0.83 -23.73
N LEU A 245 27.19 -0.52 -23.66
CA LEU A 245 26.42 -0.02 -24.81
C LEU A 245 26.94 1.36 -25.23
N MET A 246 27.19 2.26 -24.27
CA MET A 246 27.81 3.56 -24.50
C MET A 246 29.19 3.44 -25.17
N MET A 247 30.04 2.53 -24.69
CA MET A 247 31.35 2.26 -25.31
C MET A 247 31.22 1.73 -26.74
N LEU A 248 30.22 0.87 -27.00
CA LEU A 248 29.94 0.36 -28.33
C LEU A 248 29.50 1.48 -29.28
N LEU A 249 28.64 2.40 -28.83
CA LEU A 249 28.26 3.58 -29.61
C LEU A 249 29.46 4.48 -29.91
N ASN A 250 30.34 4.71 -28.94
CA ASN A 250 31.55 5.51 -29.15
C ASN A 250 32.48 4.86 -30.21
N ASP A 251 32.63 3.53 -30.19
CA ASP A 251 33.40 2.80 -31.21
C ASP A 251 32.76 2.91 -32.60
N LEU A 252 31.42 2.85 -32.68
CA LEU A 252 30.68 3.07 -33.93
C LEU A 252 30.83 4.49 -34.47
N GLU A 253 30.79 5.50 -33.61
CA GLU A 253 30.99 6.89 -34.01
C GLU A 253 32.41 7.12 -34.54
N LEU A 254 33.43 6.52 -33.92
CA LEU A 254 34.81 6.57 -34.42
C LEU A 254 34.96 5.86 -35.76
N LYS A 255 34.26 4.74 -35.98
CA LYS A 255 34.27 4.00 -37.26
C LYS A 255 33.47 4.69 -38.36
N HIS A 256 32.47 5.49 -38.02
CA HIS A 256 31.74 6.31 -39.00
C HIS A 256 32.68 7.27 -39.75
N TYR A 257 33.68 7.83 -39.07
CA TYR A 257 34.74 8.63 -39.71
C TYR A 257 35.59 7.86 -40.74
N VAL A 258 35.51 6.52 -40.75
CA VAL A 258 36.33 5.63 -41.58
C VAL A 258 35.55 5.01 -42.75
N GLY A 259 34.23 5.22 -42.84
CA GLY A 259 33.43 4.89 -44.04
C GLY A 259 32.29 3.89 -43.88
N GLU A 260 31.85 3.56 -42.66
CA GLU A 260 30.57 2.86 -42.43
C GLU A 260 29.45 3.88 -42.12
N ASP A 261 28.44 3.94 -42.99
CA ASP A 261 27.38 4.96 -43.00
C ASP A 261 26.24 4.66 -42.00
N ILE A 262 26.50 4.79 -40.70
CA ILE A 262 25.39 5.01 -39.73
C ILE A 262 25.08 6.50 -39.72
N PRO A 263 23.83 6.94 -40.00
CA PRO A 263 23.50 8.35 -39.94
C PRO A 263 23.76 8.93 -38.54
N HIS A 264 24.44 10.07 -38.45
CA HIS A 264 24.68 10.78 -37.18
C HIS A 264 23.42 11.03 -36.35
N SER A 265 22.25 11.16 -37.00
CA SER A 265 20.97 11.31 -36.32
C SER A 265 20.57 10.07 -35.52
N ILE A 266 20.93 8.87 -35.98
CA ILE A 266 20.62 7.60 -35.32
C ILE A 266 21.55 7.39 -34.13
N THR A 267 22.85 7.66 -34.28
CA THR A 267 23.81 7.56 -33.18
C THR A 267 23.48 8.57 -32.09
N ALA A 268 23.20 9.83 -32.44
CA ALA A 268 22.78 10.85 -31.48
C ALA A 268 21.49 10.47 -30.73
N GLN A 269 20.47 9.96 -31.45
CA GLN A 269 19.24 9.48 -30.81
C GLN A 269 19.47 8.28 -29.89
N SER A 270 20.42 7.41 -30.25
CA SER A 270 20.80 6.27 -29.43
C SER A 270 21.52 6.73 -28.15
N PHE A 271 22.43 7.70 -28.23
CA PHE A 271 23.06 8.32 -27.06
C PHE A 271 22.03 8.93 -26.12
N THR A 272 21.08 9.71 -26.64
CA THR A 272 20.00 10.28 -25.83
C THR A 272 19.15 9.20 -25.16
N ALA A 273 18.81 8.13 -25.88
CA ALA A 273 18.01 7.06 -25.30
C ALA A 273 18.76 6.29 -24.20
N ILE A 274 20.08 6.09 -24.35
CA ILE A 274 20.93 5.47 -23.31
C ILE A 274 21.05 6.37 -22.08
N ASP A 275 21.23 7.68 -22.28
CA ASP A 275 21.34 8.64 -21.18
C ASP A 275 20.02 8.71 -20.40
N ASN A 276 18.89 8.83 -21.10
CA ASN A 276 17.56 8.78 -20.50
C ASN A 276 17.33 7.46 -19.73
N LEU A 277 17.74 6.32 -20.29
CA LEU A 277 17.62 5.01 -19.64
C LEU A 277 18.39 4.99 -18.32
N ASN A 278 19.61 5.54 -18.32
CA ASN A 278 20.44 5.66 -17.13
C ASN A 278 19.80 6.58 -16.08
N GLU A 279 19.36 7.77 -16.47
CA GLU A 279 18.67 8.71 -15.57
C GLU A 279 17.41 8.11 -14.96
N ASN A 280 16.57 7.46 -15.78
CA ASN A 280 15.33 6.84 -15.33
C ASN A 280 15.60 5.70 -14.35
N ARG A 281 16.63 4.88 -14.60
CA ARG A 281 17.02 3.79 -13.69
C ARG A 281 17.60 4.31 -12.37
N LEU A 282 18.44 5.34 -12.41
CA LEU A 282 18.97 5.97 -11.20
C LEU A 282 17.83 6.56 -10.35
N SER A 283 16.88 7.22 -10.99
CA SER A 283 15.67 7.75 -10.33
C SER A 283 14.84 6.62 -9.72
N ARG A 284 14.58 5.54 -10.46
CA ARG A 284 13.88 4.35 -9.96
C ARG A 284 14.59 3.75 -8.74
N MET A 285 15.90 3.53 -8.84
CA MET A 285 16.70 2.94 -7.77
C MET A 285 16.70 3.81 -6.50
N THR A 286 16.73 5.14 -6.68
CA THR A 286 16.58 6.09 -5.56
C THR A 286 15.24 5.90 -4.87
N HIS A 287 14.14 5.84 -5.62
CA HIS A 287 12.82 5.59 -5.05
C HIS A 287 12.66 4.22 -4.40
N LEU A 288 13.35 3.19 -4.90
CA LEU A 288 13.35 1.85 -4.29
C LEU A 288 14.14 1.81 -2.98
N ARG A 289 15.19 2.63 -2.86
CA ARG A 289 16.09 2.72 -1.69
C ARG A 289 15.67 3.70 -0.61
N GLU A 290 14.58 4.44 -0.81
CA GLU A 290 14.03 5.35 0.19
C GLU A 290 12.79 4.73 0.89
N PRO A 291 12.94 3.71 1.76
CA PRO A 291 11.89 3.37 2.70
C PRO A 291 11.87 4.40 3.84
N PHE A 292 10.76 4.42 4.58
CA PHE A 292 10.75 5.13 5.86
C PHE A 292 11.77 4.53 6.82
N PRO A 293 12.43 5.35 7.66
CA PRO A 293 13.34 4.83 8.68
C PRO A 293 12.56 3.96 9.66
N VAL A 294 13.22 2.94 10.24
CA VAL A 294 12.60 2.02 11.22
C VAL A 294 11.89 2.77 12.36
N LEU A 295 12.45 3.91 12.79
CA LEU A 295 11.86 4.78 13.80
C LEU A 295 10.43 5.22 13.45
N HIS A 296 10.15 5.52 12.18
CA HIS A 296 8.82 5.92 11.72
C HIS A 296 7.79 4.82 11.98
N TYR A 297 8.14 3.56 11.66
CA TYR A 297 7.26 2.41 11.91
C TYR A 297 7.08 2.12 13.40
N ILE A 298 8.11 2.35 14.23
CA ILE A 298 7.99 2.25 15.69
C ILE A 298 6.97 3.26 16.22
N ILE A 299 7.03 4.52 15.76
CA ILE A 299 6.07 5.57 16.17
C ILE A 299 4.66 5.25 15.66
N LEU A 300 4.56 4.81 14.40
CA LEU A 300 3.30 4.43 13.79
C LEU A 300 2.64 3.24 14.50
N GLY A 301 3.42 2.31 15.06
CA GLY A 301 2.92 1.18 15.85
C GLY A 301 2.61 1.53 17.31
N SER A 302 3.35 2.46 17.94
CA SER A 302 3.13 2.83 19.34
C SER A 302 1.87 3.67 19.55
N LEU A 303 1.48 4.49 18.58
CA LEU A 303 0.26 5.31 18.65
C LEU A 303 -1.05 4.48 18.74
N PRO A 304 -1.28 3.46 17.88
CA PRO A 304 -2.38 2.50 18.04
C PRO A 304 -2.40 1.82 19.40
N ILE A 305 -1.23 1.41 19.91
CA ILE A 305 -1.12 0.77 21.23
C ILE A 305 -1.58 1.75 22.31
N ALA A 306 -1.19 3.02 22.23
CA ALA A 306 -1.64 4.05 23.17
C ALA A 306 -3.16 4.30 23.08
N ILE A 307 -3.75 4.25 21.88
CA ILE A 307 -5.20 4.37 21.68
C ILE A 307 -5.92 3.16 22.30
N VAL A 308 -5.44 1.93 22.06
CA VAL A 308 -5.99 0.70 22.66
C VAL A 308 -5.87 0.73 24.18
N PHE A 309 -4.72 1.15 24.71
CA PHE A 309 -4.51 1.29 26.16
C PHE A 309 -5.45 2.33 26.77
N SER A 310 -5.63 3.46 26.09
CA SER A 310 -6.57 4.52 26.50
C SER A 310 -8.01 4.01 26.50
N PHE A 311 -8.39 3.19 25.51
CA PHE A 311 -9.69 2.54 25.46
C PHE A 311 -9.88 1.62 26.68
N LEU A 312 -8.94 0.70 26.95
CA LEU A 312 -9.02 -0.21 28.10
C LEU A 312 -9.07 0.54 29.44
N MET A 313 -8.31 1.63 29.56
CA MET A 313 -8.33 2.47 30.75
C MET A 313 -9.70 3.14 30.98
N GLN A 314 -10.39 3.52 29.90
CA GLN A 314 -11.75 4.06 30.00
C GLN A 314 -12.76 2.96 30.35
N THR A 315 -12.70 1.80 29.70
CA THR A 315 -13.66 0.70 29.91
C THR A 315 -13.55 0.09 31.30
N ASN A 316 -12.38 0.16 31.94
CA ASN A 316 -12.16 -0.31 33.32
C ASN A 316 -12.83 0.59 34.39
N ASN A 317 -13.45 1.72 34.02
CA ASN A 317 -14.20 2.54 34.98
C ASN A 317 -15.62 2.00 35.18
N ASP A 318 -16.04 1.82 36.43
CA ASP A 318 -17.38 1.32 36.81
C ASP A 318 -18.55 2.12 36.20
N THR A 319 -18.34 3.40 35.85
CA THR A 319 -19.33 4.24 35.17
C THR A 319 -19.59 3.82 33.72
N LEU A 320 -18.60 3.27 33.02
CA LEU A 320 -18.72 2.80 31.64
C LEU A 320 -19.21 1.35 31.55
N ARG A 321 -19.12 0.57 32.63
CA ARG A 321 -19.84 -0.72 32.80
C ARG A 321 -21.36 -0.60 32.76
N PHE A 322 -21.90 0.62 32.76
CA PHE A 322 -23.32 0.87 32.49
C PHE A 322 -23.68 0.66 31.01
N LEU A 323 -22.71 0.77 30.08
CA LEU A 323 -22.91 0.25 28.72
C LEU A 323 -22.97 -1.28 28.80
N ASP A 324 -23.91 -1.85 28.05
CA ASP A 324 -24.03 -3.29 27.90
C ASP A 324 -22.70 -3.88 27.38
N GLU A 325 -22.29 -5.01 27.94
CA GLU A 325 -21.02 -5.69 27.64
C GLU A 325 -20.84 -5.91 26.14
N ILE A 326 -21.95 -6.17 25.45
CA ILE A 326 -22.04 -6.34 24.01
C ILE A 326 -21.61 -5.06 23.27
N GLN A 327 -22.01 -3.88 23.73
CA GLN A 327 -21.66 -2.60 23.08
C GLN A 327 -20.16 -2.33 23.17
N LEU A 328 -19.55 -2.63 24.31
CA LEU A 328 -18.10 -2.50 24.52
C LEU A 328 -17.32 -3.46 23.61
N LYS A 329 -17.77 -4.71 23.48
CA LYS A 329 -17.22 -5.69 22.53
C LYS A 329 -17.34 -5.22 21.07
N ILE A 330 -18.47 -4.63 20.68
CA ILE A 330 -18.63 -4.05 19.33
C ILE A 330 -17.62 -2.91 19.11
N LEU A 331 -17.44 -2.00 20.06
CA LEU A 331 -16.48 -0.90 19.91
C LEU A 331 -15.03 -1.41 19.83
N TRP A 332 -14.68 -2.40 20.65
CA TRP A 332 -13.37 -3.04 20.64
C TRP A 332 -13.06 -3.71 19.29
N THR A 333 -14.02 -4.48 18.76
CA THR A 333 -13.85 -5.12 17.45
C THR A 333 -13.74 -4.13 16.32
N MET A 334 -14.52 -3.06 16.34
CA MET A 334 -14.43 -1.99 15.36
C MET A 334 -13.05 -1.32 15.39
N LEU A 335 -12.52 -1.05 16.59
CA LEU A 335 -11.19 -0.45 16.76
C LEU A 335 -10.09 -1.32 16.12
N PHE A 336 -10.03 -2.62 16.46
CA PHE A 336 -9.06 -3.54 15.86
C PHE A 336 -9.28 -3.73 14.36
N GLY A 337 -10.54 -3.75 13.90
CA GLY A 337 -10.86 -3.79 12.48
C GLY A 337 -10.28 -2.60 11.72
N VAL A 338 -10.51 -1.38 12.20
CA VAL A 338 -9.95 -0.16 11.55
C VAL A 338 -8.42 -0.16 11.58
N LEU A 339 -7.81 -0.50 12.72
CA LEU A 339 -6.34 -0.56 12.83
C LEU A 339 -5.74 -1.61 11.88
N SER A 340 -6.39 -2.76 11.71
CA SER A 340 -5.96 -3.80 10.79
C SER A 340 -6.08 -3.40 9.32
N LEU A 341 -7.15 -2.69 8.95
CA LEU A 341 -7.34 -2.14 7.61
C LEU A 341 -6.24 -1.12 7.28
N ILE A 342 -5.88 -0.27 8.24
CA ILE A 342 -4.78 0.69 8.06
C ILE A 342 -3.44 -0.06 7.92
N ALA A 343 -3.20 -1.04 8.79
CA ALA A 343 -1.96 -1.82 8.77
C ALA A 343 -1.78 -2.56 7.44
N ILE A 344 -2.83 -3.18 6.90
CA ILE A 344 -2.73 -3.90 5.61
C ILE A 344 -2.49 -2.94 4.45
N VAL A 345 -3.09 -1.74 4.46
CA VAL A 345 -2.86 -0.75 3.39
C VAL A 345 -1.41 -0.28 3.41
N ILE A 346 -0.84 -0.03 4.59
CA ILE A 346 0.55 0.38 4.73
C ILE A 346 1.49 -0.76 4.33
N TYR A 347 1.15 -2.00 4.70
CA TYR A 347 1.88 -3.19 4.28
C TYR A 347 1.88 -3.39 2.76
N ASP A 348 0.72 -3.28 2.13
CA ASP A 348 0.56 -3.46 0.68
C ASP A 348 1.31 -2.38 -0.11
N LEU A 349 1.34 -1.14 0.40
CA LEU A 349 2.05 -0.01 -0.23
C LEU A 349 3.56 0.01 0.07
N GLN A 350 4.05 -0.83 0.99
CA GLN A 350 5.46 -0.86 1.36
C GLN A 350 6.35 -1.45 0.25
N GLY A 351 5.83 -2.36 -0.57
CA GLY A 351 6.56 -2.94 -1.70
C GLY A 351 5.91 -2.52 -3.04
N PRO A 352 6.64 -1.90 -3.97
CA PRO A 352 6.05 -1.46 -5.25
C PRO A 352 5.69 -2.63 -6.19
N PHE A 353 6.30 -3.79 -5.96
CA PHE A 353 6.11 -5.01 -6.77
C PHE A 353 5.25 -6.07 -6.07
N ARG A 354 4.83 -5.81 -4.84
CA ARG A 354 3.99 -6.69 -4.05
C ARG A 354 2.54 -6.23 -4.06
N GLY A 355 1.64 -7.17 -3.78
CA GLY A 355 0.33 -6.83 -3.27
C GLY A 355 -0.68 -6.43 -4.35
N SER A 356 -1.72 -5.75 -3.90
CA SER A 356 -2.83 -5.33 -4.79
C SER A 356 -2.47 -4.10 -5.61
N TYR A 357 -1.60 -3.23 -5.09
CA TYR A 357 -1.13 -2.01 -5.78
C TYR A 357 0.13 -2.21 -6.63
N ARG A 358 0.46 -3.44 -7.03
CA ARG A 358 1.68 -3.78 -7.79
C ARG A 358 1.81 -3.05 -9.13
N VAL A 359 3.04 -2.71 -9.52
CA VAL A 359 3.38 -2.20 -10.85
C VAL A 359 3.55 -3.35 -11.87
N SER A 360 2.46 -3.97 -12.31
CA SER A 360 2.53 -5.10 -13.27
C SER A 360 2.74 -4.66 -14.73
N ASN A 361 1.97 -3.68 -15.20
CA ASN A 361 1.89 -3.37 -16.64
C ASN A 361 3.22 -2.93 -17.26
N ALA A 362 4.06 -2.19 -16.51
CA ALA A 362 5.35 -1.74 -17.02
C ALA A 362 6.36 -2.90 -17.15
N ILE A 363 6.31 -3.85 -16.21
CA ILE A 363 7.15 -5.06 -16.26
C ILE A 363 6.73 -5.94 -17.44
N GLU A 364 5.43 -6.06 -17.69
CA GLU A 364 4.90 -6.80 -18.84
C GLU A 364 5.44 -6.24 -20.16
N GLN A 365 5.55 -4.92 -20.31
CA GLN A 365 6.16 -4.30 -21.49
C GLN A 365 7.63 -4.67 -21.66
N VAL A 366 8.41 -4.63 -20.57
CA VAL A 366 9.81 -5.06 -20.58
C VAL A 366 9.94 -6.54 -20.95
N GLN A 367 9.04 -7.40 -20.46
CA GLN A 367 9.01 -8.82 -20.80
C GLN A 367 8.71 -9.05 -22.28
N LEU A 368 7.81 -8.25 -22.88
CA LEU A 368 7.54 -8.33 -24.32
C LEU A 368 8.79 -7.97 -25.13
N ILE A 369 9.45 -6.85 -24.80
CA ILE A 369 10.71 -6.44 -25.46
C ILE A 369 11.77 -7.53 -25.33
N LYS A 370 11.90 -8.15 -24.14
CA LYS A 370 12.82 -9.27 -23.93
C LYS A 370 12.52 -10.44 -24.87
N ARG A 371 11.25 -10.82 -25.03
CA ARG A 371 10.84 -11.93 -25.92
C ARG A 371 11.11 -11.61 -27.39
N ASP A 372 10.86 -10.38 -27.81
CA ASP A 372 11.12 -9.94 -29.18
C ASP A 372 12.63 -9.98 -29.48
N LEU A 373 13.46 -9.51 -28.54
CA LEU A 373 14.92 -9.63 -28.61
C LEU A 373 15.38 -11.10 -28.67
N GLU A 374 14.82 -11.97 -27.83
CA GLU A 374 15.15 -13.40 -27.82
C GLU A 374 14.82 -14.07 -29.16
N LYS A 375 13.66 -13.73 -29.73
CA LYS A 375 13.25 -14.21 -31.05
C LYS A 375 14.21 -13.75 -32.14
N GLU A 376 14.60 -12.48 -32.18
CA GLU A 376 15.56 -11.99 -33.16
C GLU A 376 16.94 -12.63 -33.01
N MET A 377 17.42 -12.82 -31.77
CA MET A 377 18.69 -13.50 -31.50
C MET A 377 18.68 -14.97 -31.94
N SER A 378 17.51 -15.64 -31.92
CA SER A 378 17.37 -17.03 -32.37
C SER A 378 17.31 -17.20 -33.90
N MET A 379 17.06 -16.12 -34.65
CA MET A 379 16.95 -16.15 -36.12
C MET A 379 18.29 -15.89 -36.83
N ASN A 380 19.26 -15.31 -36.13
CA ASN A 380 20.62 -15.07 -36.60
C ASN A 380 21.55 -16.21 -36.19
#